data_AF-T1AGK5-F1
#
_entry.id   AF-T1AGK5-F1
#
_cell.length_a   1.000
_cell.length_b   1.000
_cell.length_c   1.000
_cell.angle_alpha   90.00
_cell.angle_beta   90.00
_cell.angle_gamma   90.00
#
_symmetry.space_group_name_H-M   'P 1'
#
loop_
_entity.id
_entity.type
_entity.pdbx_description
1 polymer ?
#
loop_
_entity_poly.entity_id
_entity_poly.type
_entity_poly.pdbx_seq_one_letter_code
_entity_poly.pdbx_strand_id
1 'polypeptide(L)'
;MNVLKPHLQTTIWTLLERGTTQREIHRITGIDRKTIRVYHQRLAAKRANSPGVATGPGEQTPPPWPPVPTAVASRTLSVCEPHRAFIEAQLQ
;
A
#
# COMPACT_ATOMS: atom_id res chain seq x y z
N MET A 1 27.03 -13.13 19.43
CA MET A 1 26.10 -13.39 18.32
C MET A 1 26.45 -12.45 17.18
N ASN A 2 27.14 -12.93 16.14
CA ASN A 2 27.40 -12.10 14.96
C ASN A 2 26.16 -12.13 14.08
N VAL A 3 25.46 -11.00 14.01
CA VAL A 3 24.22 -10.85 13.27
C VAL A 3 24.51 -10.03 12.01
N LEU A 4 23.91 -10.44 10.89
CA LEU A 4 24.01 -9.74 9.63
C LEU A 4 23.47 -8.31 9.79
N LYS A 5 24.09 -7.32 9.15
CA LYS A 5 23.62 -5.92 9.22
C LYS A 5 22.15 -5.80 8.80
N PRO A 6 21.33 -4.94 9.43
CA PRO A 6 19.89 -4.88 9.17
C PRO A 6 19.54 -4.69 7.69
N HIS A 7 20.23 -3.79 6.98
CA HIS A 7 19.97 -3.55 5.55
C HIS A 7 20.17 -4.82 4.70
N LEU A 8 21.19 -5.63 5.00
CA LEU A 8 21.44 -6.88 4.29
C LEU A 8 20.37 -7.94 4.60
N GLN A 9 19.82 -7.95 5.82
CA GLN A 9 18.69 -8.83 6.16
C GLN A 9 17.46 -8.48 5.32
N THR A 10 17.15 -7.18 5.20
CA THR A 10 16.05 -6.68 4.38
C THR A 10 16.26 -7.03 2.90
N THR A 11 17.48 -6.92 2.40
CA THR A 11 17.82 -7.33 1.02
C THR A 11 17.58 -8.82 0.81
N ILE A 12 18.08 -9.69 1.70
CA ILE A 12 17.83 -11.13 1.60
C ILE A 12 16.32 -11.43 1.64
N TRP A 13 15.59 -10.81 2.56
CA TRP A 13 14.15 -11.02 2.72
C TRP A 13 13.38 -10.67 1.44
N THR A 14 13.59 -9.46 0.91
CA THR A 14 12.90 -8.99 -0.30
C THR A 14 13.25 -9.82 -1.54
N LEU A 15 14.51 -10.25 -1.68
CA LEU A 15 14.94 -11.10 -2.78
C LEU A 15 14.33 -12.51 -2.69
N LEU A 16 14.24 -13.09 -1.49
CA LEU A 16 13.60 -14.39 -1.28
C LEU A 16 12.08 -14.33 -1.53
N GLU A 17 11.41 -13.25 -1.15
CA GLU A 17 9.98 -13.06 -1.45
C GLU A 17 9.69 -12.93 -2.93
N ARG A 18 10.61 -12.32 -3.70
CA ARG A 18 10.53 -12.25 -5.16
C ARG A 18 10.87 -13.57 -5.86
N GLY A 19 11.18 -14.64 -5.12
CA GLY A 19 11.49 -15.96 -5.67
C GLY A 19 12.89 -16.09 -6.26
N THR A 20 13.80 -15.15 -6.00
CA THR A 20 15.18 -15.25 -6.50
C THR A 20 15.93 -16.43 -5.86
N THR A 21 16.80 -17.08 -6.64
CA THR A 21 17.50 -18.27 -6.15
C THR A 21 18.61 -17.89 -5.16
N GLN A 22 18.92 -18.76 -4.19
CA GLN A 22 20.00 -18.50 -3.21
C GLN A 22 21.37 -18.26 -3.89
N ARG A 23 21.61 -18.91 -5.04
CA ARG A 23 22.84 -18.70 -5.83
C ARG A 23 22.91 -17.30 -6.42
N GLU A 24 21.79 -16.80 -6.89
CA GLU A 24 21.68 -15.46 -7.45
C GLU A 24 21.78 -14.37 -6.39
N ILE A 25 21.13 -14.57 -5.23
CA ILE A 25 21.30 -13.69 -4.06
C ILE A 25 22.77 -13.60 -3.65
N HIS A 26 23.50 -14.72 -3.63
CA HIS A 26 24.94 -14.73 -3.35
C HIS A 26 25.74 -13.92 -4.36
N ARG A 27 25.44 -14.05 -5.66
CA ARG A 27 26.12 -13.26 -6.72
C ARG A 27 25.86 -11.76 -6.58
N ILE A 28 24.63 -11.37 -6.24
CA ILE A 28 24.22 -9.96 -6.15
C ILE A 28 24.72 -9.30 -4.86
N THR A 29 24.63 -10.01 -3.74
CA THR A 29 24.89 -9.43 -2.41
C THR A 29 26.26 -9.77 -1.82
N GLY A 30 26.96 -10.77 -2.39
CA GLY A 30 28.23 -11.29 -1.86
C GLY A 30 28.08 -12.08 -0.56
N ILE A 31 26.87 -12.28 -0.05
CA ILE A 31 26.60 -12.98 1.20
C ILE A 31 26.75 -14.49 0.97
N ASP A 32 27.39 -15.21 1.89
CA ASP A 32 27.53 -16.66 1.77
C ASP A 32 26.15 -17.35 1.69
N ARG A 33 26.07 -18.36 0.81
CA ARG A 33 24.86 -19.15 0.59
C ARG A 33 24.39 -19.85 1.86
N LYS A 34 25.30 -20.25 2.77
CA LYS A 34 24.91 -20.84 4.06
C LYS A 34 24.14 -19.84 4.92
N THR A 35 24.59 -18.59 4.95
CA THR A 35 23.90 -17.52 5.67
C THR A 35 22.51 -17.28 5.08
N ILE A 36 22.41 -17.17 3.75
CA ILE A 36 21.11 -17.00 3.06
C ILE A 36 20.16 -18.17 3.40
N ARG A 37 20.66 -19.41 3.40
CA ARG A 37 19.87 -20.61 3.75
C ARG A 37 19.33 -20.56 5.19
N VAL A 38 20.14 -20.16 6.16
CA VAL A 38 19.72 -20.03 7.57
C VAL A 38 18.64 -18.96 7.71
N TYR A 39 18.78 -17.81 7.04
CA TYR A 39 17.77 -16.76 7.06
C TYR A 39 16.47 -17.17 6.36
N HIS A 40 16.55 -17.92 5.26
CA HIS A 40 15.38 -18.47 4.59
C HIS A 40 14.58 -19.42 5.52
N GLN A 41 15.27 -20.33 6.23
CA GLN A 41 14.63 -21.21 7.22
C GLN A 41 13.99 -20.42 8.36
N ARG A 42 14.69 -19.40 8.88
CA ARG A 42 14.16 -18.53 9.93
C ARG A 42 12.94 -17.74 9.45
N LEU A 43 12.93 -17.27 8.20
CA LEU A 43 11.76 -16.60 7.60
C LEU A 43 10.58 -17.57 7.48
N ALA A 44 10.81 -18.79 7.01
CA ALA A 44 9.77 -19.81 6.94
C ALA A 44 9.17 -20.11 8.32
N ALA A 45 10.01 -20.20 9.37
CA ALA A 45 9.56 -20.39 10.75
C ALA A 45 8.87 -19.15 11.35
N LYS A 46 9.22 -17.94 10.89
CA LYS A 46 8.60 -16.67 11.32
C LYS A 46 7.30 -16.35 10.59
N ARG A 47 7.03 -16.97 9.44
CA ARG A 47 5.74 -16.82 8.77
C ARG A 47 4.67 -17.31 9.74
N ALA A 48 3.81 -16.39 10.18
CA ALA A 48 2.74 -16.71 11.12
C ALA A 48 1.83 -17.77 10.52
N ASN A 49 1.45 -18.78 11.31
CA ASN A 49 0.51 -19.81 10.91
C ASN A 49 -0.93 -19.27 10.70
N SER A 50 -1.16 -17.99 10.99
CA SER A 50 -2.42 -17.28 10.74
C SER A 50 -2.17 -16.08 9.82
N PRO A 51 -2.24 -16.27 8.49
CA PRO A 51 -2.07 -15.20 7.52
C PRO A 51 -3.37 -14.37 7.46
N GLY A 52 -3.53 -13.42 8.38
CA GLY A 52 -4.59 -12.42 8.34
C GLY A 52 -5.91 -12.84 8.98
N VAL A 53 -6.55 -11.90 9.68
CA VAL A 53 -7.97 -11.98 10.03
C VAL A 53 -8.74 -12.07 8.72
N ALA A 54 -9.61 -13.08 8.62
CA ALA A 54 -10.62 -13.15 7.57
C ALA A 54 -11.64 -12.03 7.80
N THR A 55 -11.25 -10.77 7.56
CA THR A 55 -12.20 -9.72 7.24
C THR A 55 -12.69 -10.08 5.84
N GLY A 56 -13.67 -11.00 5.78
CA GLY A 56 -14.56 -11.07 4.63
C GLY A 56 -15.16 -9.67 4.38
N PRO A 57 -15.87 -9.47 3.27
CA PRO A 57 -16.57 -8.21 3.04
C PRO A 57 -17.71 -8.08 4.07
N GLY A 58 -17.37 -7.73 5.31
CA GLY A 58 -18.30 -7.21 6.26
C GLY A 58 -18.77 -5.89 5.70
N GLU A 59 -20.08 -5.75 5.53
CA GLU A 59 -20.72 -4.53 5.06
C GLU A 59 -20.08 -3.32 5.75
N GLN A 60 -19.27 -2.59 4.99
CA GLN A 60 -18.63 -1.37 5.48
C GLN A 60 -19.75 -0.35 5.64
N THR A 61 -20.26 -0.20 6.86
CA THR A 61 -21.23 0.86 7.15
C THR A 61 -20.54 2.20 6.89
N PRO A 62 -21.02 3.02 5.93
CA PRO A 62 -20.41 4.31 5.68
C PRO A 62 -20.52 5.16 6.95
N PRO A 63 -19.51 6.01 7.24
CA PRO A 63 -19.59 6.91 8.37
C PRO A 63 -20.84 7.79 8.27
N PRO A 64 -21.47 8.17 9.40
CA PRO A 64 -22.66 9.01 9.39
C PRO A 64 -22.36 10.34 8.69
N TRP A 65 -23.27 10.77 7.82
CA TRP A 65 -23.12 12.04 7.10
C TRP A 65 -23.21 13.22 8.09
N PRO A 66 -22.37 14.26 7.93
CA PRO A 66 -22.52 15.47 8.72
C PRO A 66 -23.86 16.14 8.42
N PRO A 67 -24.52 16.76 9.42
CA PRO A 67 -25.78 17.45 9.21
C PRO A 67 -25.59 18.60 8.22
N VAL A 68 -26.34 18.58 7.11
CA VAL A 68 -26.36 19.67 6.14
C VAL A 68 -27.12 20.84 6.79
N PRO A 69 -26.52 22.05 6.92
CA PRO A 69 -27.26 23.21 7.35
C PRO A 69 -28.33 23.55 6.31
N THR A 70 -29.60 23.49 6.72
CA THR A 70 -30.82 23.69 5.91
C THR A 70 -30.93 25.06 5.21
N ALA A 71 -29.95 25.95 5.39
CA ALA A 71 -29.95 27.32 4.87
C ALA A 71 -29.52 27.45 3.39
N VAL A 72 -28.94 26.41 2.78
CA VAL A 72 -28.44 26.48 1.38
C VAL A 72 -29.40 25.94 0.33
N ALA A 73 -30.53 25.34 0.72
CA ALA A 73 -31.52 24.82 -0.22
C ALA A 73 -32.35 25.93 -0.92
N SER A 74 -32.18 27.21 -0.52
CA SER A 74 -32.98 28.33 -1.03
C SER A 74 -32.28 29.22 -2.06
N ARG A 75 -31.22 28.75 -2.74
CA ARG A 75 -30.66 29.50 -3.88
C ARG A 75 -30.60 28.61 -5.12
N THR A 76 -31.73 28.58 -5.83
CA THR A 76 -31.96 27.84 -7.08
C THR A 76 -31.24 28.43 -8.29
N LEU A 77 -30.21 29.25 -8.10
CA LEU A 77 -29.44 29.84 -9.19
C LEU A 77 -27.95 29.59 -8.97
N SER A 78 -27.34 28.96 -9.97
CA SER A 78 -25.89 28.78 -10.04
C SER A 78 -25.21 30.13 -9.95
N VAL A 79 -24.14 30.22 -9.14
CA VAL A 79 -23.31 31.43 -9.01
C VAL A 79 -22.74 31.87 -10.37
N CYS A 80 -22.66 30.96 -11.34
CA CYS A 80 -22.13 31.21 -12.67
C CYS A 80 -23.14 31.82 -13.65
N GLU A 81 -24.43 31.92 -13.30
CA GLU A 81 -25.47 32.46 -14.21
C GLU A 81 -25.13 33.84 -14.80
N PRO A 82 -24.67 34.84 -14.03
CA PRO A 82 -24.29 36.14 -14.57
C PRO A 82 -23.11 36.10 -15.56
N HIS A 83 -22.30 35.05 -15.52
CA HIS A 83 -21.10 34.89 -16.34
C HIS A 83 -21.29 33.92 -17.52
N ARG A 84 -22.49 33.39 -17.71
CA ARG A 84 -22.80 32.36 -18.71
C ARG A 84 -22.39 32.75 -20.13
N ALA A 85 -22.73 33.97 -20.55
CA ALA A 85 -22.40 34.47 -21.89
C ALA A 85 -20.88 34.61 -22.14
N PHE A 86 -20.11 34.98 -21.11
CA PHE A 86 -18.65 35.04 -21.21
C PHE A 86 -18.05 33.63 -21.34
N ILE A 87 -18.54 32.67 -20.54
CA ILE A 87 -18.09 31.28 -20.56
C ILE A 87 -18.35 30.65 -21.93
N GLU A 88 -19.54 30.87 -22.51
CA GLU A 88 -19.91 30.32 -23.82
C GLU A 88 -19.05 30.88 -24.96
N ALA A 89 -18.65 32.16 -24.90
CA ALA A 89 -17.81 32.79 -25.92
C ALA A 89 -16.35 32.26 -25.94
N GLN A 90 -15.88 31.64 -24.86
CA GLN A 90 -14.52 31.06 -24.77
C GLN A 90 -14.42 29.62 -25.31
N LEU A 91 -15.56 28.99 -25.62
CA LEU A 91 -15.61 27.60 -26.11
C LEU A 91 -15.64 27.49 -27.65
N GLN A 92 -15.55 28.64 -28.34
CA GLN A 92 -15.32 28.74 -29.79
C GLN A 92 -13.83 28.73 -30.12
#